data_AF-A0A967GYF5-F1
#
_entry.id   AF-A0A967GYF5-F1
#
_cell.length_a   1.000
_cell.length_b   1.000
_cell.length_c   1.000
_cell.angle_alpha   90.00
_cell.angle_beta   90.00
_cell.angle_gamma   90.00
#
_symmetry.space_group_name_H-M   'P 1'
#
loop_
_entity.id
_entity.type
_entity.pdbx_description
1 polymer ?
#
loop_
_entity_poly.entity_id
_entity_poly.type
_entity_poly.pdbx_seq_one_letter_code
_entity_poly.pdbx_strand_id
1 'polypeptide(L)'
;MLAAYSRGVPGATYLFGGRCERTNLGMARSVLKVLGKPDTLVSFVPPPPGYDHRYAVDCTRAMSTFGWRPQHGFQSVFPTVVREIAANLNAART
;
A
#
# COMPACT_ATOMS: atom_id res chain seq x y z
N MET A 1 10.30 10.59 -4.54
CA MET A 1 10.83 11.66 -3.66
C MET A 1 12.07 12.32 -4.26
N LEU A 2 13.10 11.58 -4.70
CA LEU A 2 14.25 12.15 -5.40
C LEU A 2 13.88 13.07 -6.59
N ALA A 3 12.83 12.72 -7.35
CA ALA A 3 12.33 13.55 -8.44
C ALA A 3 11.79 14.92 -7.99
N ALA A 4 11.13 15.01 -6.83
CA ALA A 4 10.67 16.30 -6.28
C ALA A 4 11.84 17.08 -5.69
N TYR A 5 12.82 16.42 -5.07
CA TYR A 5 14.02 17.09 -4.56
C TYR A 5 14.85 17.72 -5.68
N SER A 6 15.08 16.98 -6.77
CA SER A 6 15.97 17.41 -7.86
C SER A 6 15.30 18.31 -8.91
N ARG A 7 13.98 18.18 -9.11
CA ARG A 7 13.24 18.83 -10.21
C ARG A 7 11.95 19.52 -9.75
N GLY A 8 11.70 19.59 -8.45
CA GLY A 8 10.53 20.25 -7.90
C GLY A 8 10.72 21.77 -7.82
N VAL A 9 9.60 22.48 -7.77
CA VAL A 9 9.59 23.93 -7.57
C VAL A 9 9.62 24.22 -6.05
N PRO A 10 10.49 25.12 -5.55
CA PRO A 10 10.49 25.53 -4.15
C PRO A 10 9.11 26.01 -3.71
N GLY A 11 8.67 25.56 -2.53
CA GLY A 11 7.33 25.87 -2.00
C GLY A 11 6.17 25.10 -2.64
N ALA A 12 6.41 24.26 -3.65
CA ALA A 12 5.38 23.42 -4.23
C ALA A 12 5.20 22.09 -3.46
N THR A 13 3.94 21.70 -3.27
CA THR A 13 3.58 20.37 -2.75
C THR A 13 3.27 19.41 -3.90
N TYR A 14 3.86 18.21 -3.84
CA TYR A 14 3.63 17.11 -4.77
C TYR A 14 3.14 15.88 -4.01
N LEU A 15 2.01 15.32 -4.44
CA LEU A 15 1.47 14.08 -3.89
C LEU A 15 1.97 12.87 -4.70
N PHE A 16 2.24 11.78 -4.01
CA PHE A 16 2.73 10.53 -4.58
C PHE A 16 1.86 9.38 -4.08
N GLY A 17 1.46 8.48 -4.98
CA GLY A 17 0.52 7.41 -4.66
C GLY A 17 0.48 6.32 -5.73
N GLY A 18 0.29 5.07 -5.30
CA GLY A 18 0.36 3.89 -6.17
C GLY A 18 -0.87 3.64 -7.05
N ARG A 19 -1.90 4.51 -6.99
CA ARG A 19 -3.22 4.28 -7.63
C ARG A 19 -3.77 2.88 -7.35
N CYS A 20 -3.63 2.44 -6.10
CA CYS A 20 -3.94 1.09 -5.65
C CYS A 20 -4.90 1.09 -4.46
N GLU A 21 -5.93 1.93 -4.52
CA GLU A 21 -6.96 2.01 -3.48
C GLU A 21 -7.60 0.63 -3.25
N ARG A 22 -7.70 0.23 -1.99
CA ARG A 22 -8.24 -1.07 -1.57
C ARG A 22 -8.91 -0.92 -0.21
N THR A 23 -9.89 -1.79 0.05
CA THR A 23 -10.53 -1.90 1.36
C THR A 23 -9.67 -2.77 2.29
N ASN A 24 -9.81 -2.56 3.61
CA ASN A 24 -9.15 -3.41 4.62
C ASN A 24 -9.52 -4.88 4.44
N LEU A 25 -10.79 -5.17 4.16
CA LEU A 25 -11.26 -6.52 3.88
C LEU A 25 -10.58 -7.14 2.64
N GLY A 26 -10.47 -6.37 1.56
CA GLY A 26 -9.78 -6.81 0.34
C GLY A 26 -8.28 -7.06 0.58
N MET A 27 -7.66 -6.25 1.44
CA MET A 27 -6.27 -6.45 1.86
C MET A 27 -6.12 -7.74 2.68
N ALA A 28 -6.94 -7.94 3.71
CA ALA A 28 -6.90 -9.13 4.56
C ALA A 28 -7.08 -10.42 3.75
N ARG A 29 -8.07 -10.46 2.84
CA ARG A 29 -8.27 -11.59 1.92
C ARG A 29 -7.07 -11.82 1.00
N SER A 30 -6.41 -10.75 0.54
CA SER A 30 -5.21 -10.87 -0.29
C SER A 30 -4.06 -11.52 0.49
N VAL A 31 -3.88 -11.18 1.78
CA VAL A 31 -2.89 -11.84 2.65
C VAL A 31 -3.21 -13.33 2.78
N LEU A 32 -4.45 -13.67 3.14
CA LEU A 32 -4.88 -15.06 3.34
C LEU A 32 -4.68 -15.89 2.07
N LYS A 33 -5.05 -15.33 0.91
CA LYS A 33 -4.82 -15.97 -0.40
C LYS A 33 -3.33 -16.27 -0.65
N VAL A 34 -2.43 -15.32 -0.37
CA VAL A 34 -0.99 -15.52 -0.56
C VAL A 34 -0.44 -16.61 0.36
N LEU A 35 -0.97 -16.71 1.58
CA LEU A 35 -0.56 -17.70 2.58
C LEU A 35 -1.30 -19.04 2.49
N GLY A 36 -2.23 -19.20 1.55
CA GLY A 36 -3.06 -20.41 1.43
C GLY A 36 -3.95 -20.65 2.64
N LYS A 37 -4.47 -19.59 3.25
CA LYS A 37 -5.33 -19.64 4.45
C LYS A 37 -6.80 -19.38 4.10
N PRO A 38 -7.75 -19.96 4.85
CA PRO A 38 -9.17 -19.77 4.57
C PRO A 38 -9.66 -18.38 5.00
N ASP A 39 -10.65 -17.85 4.28
CA ASP A 39 -11.33 -16.58 4.58
C ASP A 39 -12.03 -16.59 5.95
N THR A 40 -12.30 -17.76 6.53
CA THR A 40 -12.90 -17.93 7.86
C THR A 40 -12.04 -17.36 8.99
N LEU A 41 -10.77 -17.06 8.74
CA LEU A 41 -9.90 -16.38 9.71
C LEU A 41 -10.16 -14.87 9.81
N VAL A 42 -10.98 -14.28 8.93
CA VAL A 42 -11.35 -12.87 9.03
C VAL A 42 -12.43 -12.70 10.09
N SER A 43 -12.21 -11.80 11.04
CA SER A 43 -13.20 -11.36 12.02
C SER A 43 -13.42 -9.86 11.94
N PHE A 44 -14.68 -9.43 12.05
CA PHE A 44 -15.03 -8.02 12.06
C PHE A 44 -14.99 -7.49 13.49
N VAL A 45 -14.36 -6.34 13.65
CA VAL A 45 -14.31 -5.61 14.92
C VAL A 45 -14.95 -4.23 14.72
N PRO A 46 -15.62 -3.66 15.73
CA PRO A 46 -16.14 -2.30 15.66
C PRO A 46 -15.02 -1.29 15.32
N PRO A 47 -15.28 -0.28 14.47
CA PRO A 47 -14.27 0.72 14.16
C PRO A 47 -13.95 1.58 15.39
N PRO A 48 -12.68 1.99 15.56
CA PRO A 48 -12.33 2.94 16.62
C PRO A 48 -12.97 4.32 16.37
N PRO A 49 -13.20 5.12 17.42
CA PRO A 49 -13.63 6.52 17.25
C PRO A 49 -12.67 7.30 16.34
N GLY A 50 -13.23 8.09 15.42
CA GLY A 50 -12.42 8.90 14.49
C GLY A 50 -11.81 8.12 13.31
N TYR A 51 -12.33 6.93 12.99
CA TYR A 51 -11.87 6.17 11.83
C TYR A 51 -12.16 6.90 10.50
N ASP A 52 -11.11 7.18 9.74
CA ASP A 52 -11.23 7.72 8.38
C ASP A 52 -11.64 6.64 7.38
N HIS A 53 -12.66 6.93 6.58
CA HIS A 53 -13.24 5.94 5.67
C HIS A 53 -12.37 5.61 4.44
N ARG A 54 -11.70 6.62 3.88
CA ARG A 54 -10.97 6.51 2.61
C ARG A 54 -9.89 7.57 2.52
N TYR A 55 -8.70 7.14 2.13
CA TYR A 55 -7.65 8.03 1.65
C TYR A 55 -7.43 7.78 0.17
N ALA A 56 -7.37 8.87 -0.58
CA ALA A 56 -7.02 8.87 -1.99
C ALA A 56 -6.17 10.12 -2.27
N VAL A 57 -5.17 9.98 -3.13
CA VAL A 57 -4.28 11.08 -3.50
C VAL A 57 -4.27 11.24 -5.01
N ASP A 58 -4.47 12.47 -5.47
CA ASP A 58 -4.26 12.81 -6.87
C ASP A 58 -2.78 13.10 -7.12
N CYS A 59 -2.14 12.19 -7.86
CA CYS A 59 -0.72 12.27 -8.18
C CYS A 59 -0.45 13.02 -9.50
N THR A 60 -1.49 13.58 -10.14
CA THR A 60 -1.41 14.16 -11.48
C THR A 60 -0.30 15.21 -11.59
N ARG A 61 -0.13 16.06 -10.57
CA ARG A 61 0.95 17.08 -10.56
C ARG A 61 2.34 16.47 -10.62
N ALA A 62 2.61 15.43 -9.83
CA ALA A 62 3.91 14.74 -9.86
C ALA A 62 4.14 14.03 -11.20
N MET A 63 3.08 13.41 -11.74
CA MET A 63 3.12 12.74 -13.04
C MET A 63 3.40 13.71 -14.19
N SER A 64 2.73 14.87 -14.22
CA SER A 64 2.87 15.86 -15.29
C SER A 64 4.17 16.66 -15.20
N THR A 65 4.62 17.00 -14.00
CA THR A 65 5.80 17.87 -13.80
C THR A 65 7.09 17.16 -14.16
N PHE A 66 7.25 15.89 -13.76
CA PHE A 66 8.53 15.20 -13.90
C PHE A 66 8.38 13.72 -14.32
N GLY A 67 7.25 13.37 -14.94
CA GLY A 67 7.02 12.05 -15.52
C GLY A 67 6.94 10.92 -14.49
N TRP A 68 6.78 11.23 -13.20
CA TRP A 68 6.80 10.21 -12.17
C TRP A 68 5.64 9.24 -12.32
N ARG A 69 5.91 7.95 -12.15
CA ARG A 69 4.91 6.89 -12.13
C ARG A 69 5.33 5.80 -11.13
N PRO A 70 4.39 5.12 -10.46
CA PRO A 70 4.72 3.93 -9.67
C PRO A 70 5.33 2.87 -10.59
N GLN A 71 6.49 2.34 -10.21
CA GLN A 71 7.21 1.32 -10.98
C GLN A 71 6.60 -0.08 -10.78
N HIS A 72 5.96 -0.30 -9.64
CA HIS A 72 5.37 -1.58 -9.28
C HIS A 72 3.88 -1.41 -8.98
N GLY A 73 3.09 -2.37 -9.46
CA GLY A 73 1.69 -2.50 -9.10
C GLY A 73 1.53 -3.29 -7.80
N PHE A 74 0.34 -3.19 -7.20
CA PHE A 74 0.03 -3.95 -6.00
C PHE A 74 0.22 -5.47 -6.21
N GLN A 75 -0.37 -6.02 -7.27
CA GLN A 75 -0.37 -7.45 -7.54
C GLN A 75 1.03 -8.01 -7.79
N SER A 76 1.97 -7.21 -8.29
CA SER A 76 3.32 -7.68 -8.62
C SER A 76 4.20 -7.85 -7.38
N VAL A 77 4.07 -6.96 -6.38
CA VAL A 77 4.98 -6.93 -5.22
C VAL A 77 4.34 -7.47 -3.94
N PHE A 78 3.03 -7.31 -3.79
CA PHE A 78 2.32 -7.68 -2.56
C PHE A 78 2.57 -9.14 -2.10
N PRO A 79 2.52 -10.16 -2.98
CA PRO A 79 2.77 -11.54 -2.56
C PRO A 79 4.18 -11.76 -2.01
N THR A 80 5.17 -11.04 -2.55
CA THR A 80 6.57 -11.13 -2.10
C THR A 80 6.71 -10.57 -0.69
N VAL A 81 6.17 -9.38 -0.44
CA VAL A 81 6.20 -8.75 0.89
C VAL A 81 5.52 -9.62 1.95
N VAL A 82 4.34 -10.19 1.64
CA VAL A 82 3.63 -11.08 2.57
C VAL A 82 4.47 -12.30 2.94
N ARG A 83 5.12 -12.95 1.95
CA ARG A 83 5.98 -14.11 2.19
C ARG A 83 7.22 -13.75 3.02
N GLU A 84 7.84 -12.61 2.75
CA GLU A 84 9.02 -12.14 3.49
C GLU A 84 8.67 -11.87 4.96
N ILE A 85 7.58 -11.17 5.23
CA ILE A 85 7.11 -10.93 6.60
C ILE A 85 6.80 -12.26 7.31
N ALA A 86 6.11 -13.18 6.63
CA ALA A 86 5.80 -14.49 7.21
C ALA A 86 7.05 -15.29 7.56
N ALA A 87 8.08 -15.26 6.69
CA ALA A 87 9.36 -15.91 6.95
C ALA A 87 10.06 -15.31 8.17
N ASN A 88 10.11 -13.98 8.28
CA ASN A 88 10.74 -13.28 9.40
C ASN A 88 10.04 -13.56 10.74
N LEU A 89 8.70 -13.59 10.75
CA LEU A 89 7.93 -13.89 11.95
C LEU A 89 8.11 -15.34 12.42
N ASN A 90 8.33 -16.28 11.50
CA ASN A 90 8.63 -17.67 11.84
C ASN A 90 10.06 -17.80 12.40
N ALA A 91 11.04 -17.11 11.79
CA ALA A 91 12.42 -17.13 12.24
C ALA A 91 12.59 -16.52 13.65
N ALA A 92 11.85 -15.47 13.99
CA ALA A 92 11.89 -14.85 15.32
C ALA A 92 11.24 -15.69 16.44
N ARG A 93 10.56 -16.79 16.09
CA ARG A 93 9.91 -17.71 17.04
C ARG A 93 10.73 -18.96 17.35
N THR A 94 11.80 -19.19 16.58
CA THR A 94 12.85 -20.21 16.80
C THR A 94 14.03 -19.60 17.52
#